data_AF-A0A2U3CIT1-F1
#
_entry.id   AF-A0A2U3CIT1-F1
#
_cell.length_a   1.000
_cell.length_b   1.000
_cell.length_c   1.000
_cell.angle_alpha   90.00
_cell.angle_beta   90.00
_cell.angle_gamma   90.00
#
_symmetry.space_group_name_H-M   'P 1'
#
loop_
_entity.id
_entity.type
_entity.pdbx_description
1 polymer ?
#
loop_
_entity_poly.entity_id
_entity_poly.type
_entity_poly.pdbx_seq_one_letter_code
_entity_poly.pdbx_strand_id
1 'polypeptide(L)'
;MEFNNDPFNTVQLKDLTKFYVLLNYNLWLYLSTFLKRSTISKLSTNLKISYKVLLGIRDSPNKTIIVPNLYRLCQELNLDFKTIQKSVQAVRYSPQGKLEKISFPFHMNIYAWRVICHIIGDGTIDKRQSFPSLVWTQKRMNQENMRSLLGKLSRSPDGNSERVHYPKGLTYVIMMAIPDLVAHDLKTPKFVQFVIDLPSKYFNWKIQFLTAFLLDDGNVSNQILFAQKNELILTRVMQLCDQLGYDHTPYPPIPHNNGRAYIFRLYQGGVIQYYNDLNRISFKDPLLGLWHKKNALDSLVKSYNITKGSALRRAREFYPHILEVLGDHQVYTTPELQKHPKLKHFIKGVYSEYLLHRLFYLRDKGFIVQVENNHPYSWKLPSSSDPAKLTLKLQKNYGKNSFNSSYDS
;
A
#
# COMPACT_ATOMS: atom_id res chain seq x y z
N MET A 1 -8.65 -18.68 -21.44
CA MET A 1 -8.85 -17.24 -21.74
C MET A 1 -8.63 -16.47 -20.45
N GLU A 2 -7.42 -15.95 -20.23
CA GLU A 2 -7.19 -15.06 -19.09
C GLU A 2 -7.73 -13.67 -19.46
N PHE A 3 -8.84 -13.28 -18.84
CA PHE A 3 -9.29 -11.89 -18.89
C PHE A 3 -8.25 -11.05 -18.17
N ASN A 4 -7.39 -10.41 -18.95
CA ASN A 4 -6.38 -9.48 -18.49
C ASN A 4 -7.05 -8.15 -18.15
N ASN A 5 -7.98 -8.16 -17.19
CA ASN A 5 -8.61 -6.95 -16.69
C ASN A 5 -7.63 -6.32 -15.69
N ASP A 6 -6.80 -5.42 -16.19
CA ASP A 6 -6.09 -4.47 -15.33
C ASP A 6 -7.16 -3.73 -14.48
N PRO A 7 -7.09 -3.76 -13.13
CA PRO A 7 -8.01 -3.03 -12.27
C PRO A 7 -7.87 -1.51 -12.42
N PHE A 8 -6.87 -1.02 -13.16
CA PHE A 8 -6.69 0.40 -13.44
C PHE A 8 -7.03 0.73 -14.90
N ASN A 9 -7.74 1.85 -15.06
CA ASN A 9 -7.98 2.43 -16.38
C ASN A 9 -6.71 3.13 -16.88
N THR A 10 -6.40 2.91 -18.15
CA THR A 10 -5.44 3.76 -18.85
C THR A 10 -6.11 5.09 -19.18
N VAL A 11 -5.63 6.17 -18.58
CA VAL A 11 -6.19 7.51 -18.83
C VAL A 11 -5.59 8.05 -20.12
N GLN A 12 -6.45 8.27 -21.10
CA GLN A 12 -6.12 8.81 -22.40
C GLN A 12 -6.41 10.31 -22.41
N LEU A 13 -5.82 11.01 -23.37
CA LEU A 13 -6.02 12.45 -23.52
C LEU A 13 -7.51 12.78 -23.83
N LYS A 14 -8.29 11.83 -24.36
CA LYS A 14 -9.72 11.99 -24.65
C LYS A 14 -10.55 12.16 -23.38
N ASP A 15 -10.03 11.63 -22.28
CA ASP A 15 -10.67 11.69 -20.97
C ASP A 15 -10.45 13.08 -20.32
N LEU A 16 -9.52 13.88 -20.85
CA LEU A 16 -9.13 15.20 -20.32
C LEU A 16 -9.93 16.37 -20.90
N THR A 17 -11.25 16.23 -21.02
CA THR A 17 -12.13 17.24 -21.65
C THR A 17 -12.10 18.62 -20.97
N LYS A 18 -11.69 18.66 -19.69
CA LYS A 18 -11.60 19.89 -18.88
C LYS A 18 -10.20 20.51 -18.85
N PHE A 19 -9.21 19.90 -19.51
CA PHE A 19 -7.83 20.36 -19.44
C PHE A 19 -7.46 21.30 -20.57
N TYR A 20 -6.49 22.13 -20.23
CA TYR A 20 -5.69 22.93 -21.13
C TYR A 20 -4.37 22.20 -21.35
N VAL A 21 -4.08 21.87 -22.60
CA VAL A 21 -2.96 21.01 -22.95
C VAL A 21 -1.85 21.82 -23.58
N LEU A 22 -0.63 21.65 -23.08
CA LEU A 22 0.57 22.20 -23.67
C LEU A 22 1.15 21.23 -24.71
N LEU A 23 1.26 21.72 -25.93
CA LEU A 23 1.87 21.01 -27.06
C LEU A 23 3.27 21.54 -27.37
N ASN A 24 4.11 20.64 -27.90
CA ASN A 24 5.35 21.04 -28.57
C ASN A 24 5.05 21.94 -29.79
N TYR A 25 5.84 22.99 -29.99
CA TYR A 25 5.72 23.91 -31.13
C TYR A 25 5.70 23.21 -32.49
N ASN A 26 6.55 22.21 -32.72
CA ASN A 26 6.58 21.47 -33.99
C ASN A 26 5.25 20.74 -34.26
N LEU A 27 4.65 20.17 -33.21
CA LEU A 27 3.34 19.54 -33.34
C LEU A 27 2.27 20.59 -33.66
N TRP A 28 2.33 21.75 -33.04
CA TRP A 28 1.41 22.82 -33.39
C TRP A 28 1.58 23.31 -34.83
N LEU A 29 2.82 23.51 -35.30
CA LEU A 29 3.06 23.88 -36.69
C LEU A 29 2.39 22.87 -37.62
N TYR A 30 2.58 21.57 -37.36
CA TYR A 30 1.87 20.52 -38.06
C TYR A 30 0.34 20.69 -37.98
N LEU A 31 -0.25 20.86 -36.79
CA LEU A 31 -1.69 21.11 -36.62
C LEU A 31 -2.19 22.33 -37.42
N SER A 32 -1.40 23.40 -37.44
CA SER A 32 -1.75 24.66 -38.07
C SER A 32 -1.82 24.56 -39.60
N THR A 33 -1.13 23.61 -40.22
CA THR A 33 -1.23 23.35 -41.66
C THR A 33 -2.62 22.86 -42.08
N PHE A 34 -3.38 22.26 -41.16
CA PHE A 34 -4.75 21.78 -41.39
C PHE A 34 -5.82 22.85 -41.08
N LEU A 35 -5.44 23.97 -40.48
CA LEU A 35 -6.36 25.03 -40.06
C LEU A 35 -6.62 26.04 -41.20
N LYS A 36 -7.58 25.74 -42.09
CA LYS A 36 -8.11 26.74 -43.05
C LYS A 36 -8.89 27.82 -42.31
N ARG A 37 -8.92 29.07 -42.83
CA ARG A 37 -9.68 30.20 -42.23
C ARG A 37 -11.14 29.85 -41.91
N SER A 38 -11.80 29.11 -42.79
CA SER A 38 -13.17 28.61 -42.59
C SER A 38 -13.28 27.60 -41.43
N THR A 39 -12.28 26.74 -41.28
CA THR A 39 -12.17 25.78 -40.15
C THR A 39 -11.92 26.51 -38.83
N ILE A 40 -11.05 27.53 -38.83
CA ILE A 40 -10.74 28.35 -37.64
C ILE A 40 -12.00 29.06 -37.12
N SER A 41 -12.82 29.62 -38.02
CA SER A 41 -14.09 30.25 -37.65
C SER A 41 -15.04 29.26 -37.00
N LYS A 42 -15.27 28.08 -37.61
CA LYS A 42 -16.08 27.00 -37.01
C LYS A 42 -15.54 26.53 -35.65
N LEU A 43 -14.23 26.31 -35.53
CA LEU A 43 -13.61 25.86 -34.28
C LEU A 43 -13.69 26.93 -33.18
N SER A 44 -13.54 28.20 -33.53
CA SER A 44 -13.68 29.31 -32.59
C SER A 44 -15.08 29.35 -31.97
N THR A 45 -16.11 29.19 -32.80
CA THR A 45 -17.52 29.18 -32.37
C THR A 45 -17.87 27.91 -31.60
N ASN A 46 -17.45 26.74 -32.09
CA ASN A 46 -17.85 25.44 -31.53
C ASN A 46 -17.05 24.99 -30.29
N LEU A 47 -15.79 25.42 -30.17
CA LEU A 47 -14.87 25.00 -29.11
C LEU A 47 -14.54 26.11 -28.12
N LYS A 48 -15.07 27.33 -28.32
CA LYS A 48 -14.72 28.54 -27.56
C LYS A 48 -13.21 28.80 -27.50
N ILE A 49 -12.48 28.40 -28.55
CA ILE A 49 -11.05 28.69 -28.69
C ILE A 49 -10.93 30.11 -29.25
N SER A 50 -10.20 30.97 -28.54
CA SER A 50 -9.95 32.33 -29.01
C SER A 50 -9.22 32.30 -30.35
N TYR A 51 -9.74 33.08 -31.31
CA TYR A 51 -9.13 33.29 -32.62
C TYR A 51 -7.67 33.77 -32.52
N LYS A 52 -7.32 34.54 -31.46
CA LYS A 52 -5.94 34.95 -31.15
C LYS A 52 -5.04 33.78 -30.72
N VAL A 53 -5.58 32.73 -30.10
CA VAL A 53 -4.80 31.52 -29.75
C VAL A 53 -4.53 30.69 -31.00
N LEU A 54 -5.48 30.63 -31.93
CA LEU A 54 -5.34 29.93 -33.22
C LEU A 54 -4.38 30.66 -34.19
N LEU A 55 -4.33 32.01 -34.13
CA LEU A 55 -3.49 32.82 -35.01
C LEU A 55 -2.15 33.27 -34.41
N GLY A 56 -2.06 33.48 -33.09
CA GLY A 56 -0.97 34.21 -32.40
C GLY A 56 0.37 33.47 -32.28
N ILE A 57 0.64 32.51 -33.16
CA ILE A 57 1.78 31.60 -33.11
C ILE A 57 2.72 31.77 -34.31
N ARG A 58 2.28 32.49 -35.35
CA ARG A 58 3.16 32.85 -36.47
C ARG A 58 4.36 33.71 -36.04
N ASP A 59 4.24 34.47 -34.95
CA ASP A 59 5.21 35.52 -34.61
C ASP A 59 6.19 35.17 -33.48
N SER A 60 6.21 33.92 -32.97
CA SER A 60 7.21 33.52 -31.94
C SER A 60 7.43 32.00 -31.87
N PRO A 61 8.56 31.47 -32.39
CA PRO A 61 8.85 30.03 -32.42
C PRO A 61 9.08 29.37 -31.04
N ASN A 62 9.15 30.16 -29.97
CA ASN A 62 9.37 29.67 -28.60
C ASN A 62 8.12 29.72 -27.71
N LYS A 63 6.92 30.01 -28.26
CA LYS A 63 5.70 30.11 -27.43
C LYS A 63 5.02 28.76 -27.23
N THR A 64 4.86 28.44 -25.94
CA THR A 64 3.97 27.43 -25.35
C THR A 64 2.51 27.65 -25.78
N ILE A 65 1.87 26.62 -26.34
CA ILE A 65 0.51 26.74 -26.88
C ILE A 65 -0.45 25.92 -26.04
N ILE A 66 -1.50 26.57 -25.60
CA ILE A 66 -2.43 26.01 -24.64
C ILE A 66 -3.77 25.82 -25.33
N VAL A 67 -4.08 24.55 -25.61
CA VAL A 67 -5.29 24.17 -26.34
C VAL A 67 -6.33 23.63 -25.34
N PRO A 68 -7.49 24.28 -25.16
CA PRO A 68 -8.59 23.67 -24.43
C PRO A 68 -9.25 22.60 -25.30
N ASN A 69 -9.64 21.48 -24.69
CA ASN A 69 -10.35 20.38 -25.37
C ASN A 69 -9.63 19.88 -26.64
N LEU A 70 -8.33 19.58 -26.51
CA LEU A 70 -7.48 19.09 -27.59
C LEU A 70 -8.06 17.85 -28.30
N TYR A 71 -8.76 16.97 -27.58
CA TYR A 71 -9.41 15.80 -28.17
C TYR A 71 -10.41 16.18 -29.25
N ARG A 72 -11.33 17.11 -28.96
CA ARG A 72 -12.33 17.54 -29.94
C ARG A 72 -11.70 18.25 -31.13
N LEU A 73 -10.64 19.04 -30.91
CA LEU A 73 -9.86 19.62 -32.00
C LEU A 73 -9.28 18.52 -32.91
N CYS A 74 -8.72 17.46 -32.34
CA CYS A 74 -8.18 16.34 -33.12
C CYS A 74 -9.24 15.61 -33.93
N GLN A 75 -10.45 15.43 -33.36
CA GLN A 75 -11.59 14.83 -34.06
C GLN A 75 -12.01 15.67 -35.27
N GLU A 76 -12.21 16.98 -35.09
CA GLU A 76 -12.62 17.88 -36.17
C GLU A 76 -11.57 17.98 -37.29
N LEU A 77 -10.29 17.79 -36.95
CA LEU A 77 -9.19 17.80 -37.91
C LEU A 77 -8.83 16.42 -38.46
N ASN A 78 -9.57 15.35 -38.09
CA ASN A 78 -9.29 13.96 -38.47
C ASN A 78 -7.82 13.53 -38.24
N LEU A 79 -7.28 13.90 -37.08
CA LEU A 79 -5.88 13.63 -36.75
C LEU A 79 -5.71 12.31 -36.00
N ASP A 80 -4.58 11.64 -36.25
CA ASP A 80 -4.20 10.47 -35.46
C ASP A 80 -3.92 10.86 -34.00
N PHE A 81 -4.82 10.42 -33.14
CA PHE A 81 -4.79 10.77 -31.73
C PHE A 81 -3.58 10.20 -30.99
N LYS A 82 -3.09 9.02 -31.40
CA LYS A 82 -1.95 8.37 -30.74
C LYS A 82 -0.67 9.22 -30.85
N THR A 83 -0.44 9.81 -32.01
CA THR A 83 0.70 10.70 -32.26
C THR A 83 0.61 12.00 -31.46
N ILE A 84 -0.58 12.61 -31.40
CA ILE A 84 -0.80 13.85 -30.65
C ILE A 84 -0.62 13.60 -29.14
N GLN A 85 -1.17 12.51 -28.62
CA GLN A 85 -1.13 12.19 -27.21
C GLN A 85 0.30 12.06 -26.67
N LYS A 86 1.21 11.44 -27.43
CA LYS A 86 2.63 11.31 -27.06
C LYS A 86 3.40 12.63 -27.06
N SER A 87 2.86 13.63 -27.73
CA SER A 87 3.50 14.94 -27.93
C SER A 87 3.02 16.00 -26.93
N VAL A 88 2.14 15.62 -25.99
CA VAL A 88 1.71 16.46 -24.87
C VAL A 88 2.88 16.64 -23.89
N GLN A 89 3.25 17.89 -23.62
CA GLN A 89 4.37 18.22 -22.73
C GLN A 89 3.91 18.46 -21.28
N ALA A 90 2.74 19.06 -21.12
CA ALA A 90 2.16 19.37 -19.82
C ALA A 90 0.65 19.60 -19.96
N VAL A 91 -0.05 19.59 -18.83
CA VAL A 91 -1.46 19.93 -18.75
C VAL A 91 -1.70 20.90 -17.60
N ARG A 92 -2.73 21.74 -17.71
CA ARG A 92 -3.24 22.49 -16.57
C ARG A 92 -4.76 22.38 -16.53
N TYR A 93 -5.31 22.30 -15.33
CA TYR A 93 -6.74 22.08 -15.13
C TYR A 93 -7.58 23.37 -15.32
N SER A 94 -6.97 24.55 -15.19
CA SER A 94 -7.66 25.83 -15.35
C SER A 94 -6.84 26.81 -16.18
N PRO A 95 -7.46 27.86 -16.78
CA PRO A 95 -6.72 28.80 -17.63
C PRO A 95 -5.64 29.60 -16.89
N GLN A 96 -5.75 29.74 -15.57
CA GLN A 96 -4.75 30.37 -14.70
C GLN A 96 -4.01 29.35 -13.82
N GLY A 97 -4.22 28.06 -14.05
CA GLY A 97 -3.61 26.98 -13.28
C GLY A 97 -2.14 26.78 -13.63
N LYS A 98 -1.39 26.17 -12.70
CA LYS A 98 0.00 25.77 -12.93
C LYS A 98 0.05 24.66 -13.99
N LEU A 99 1.10 24.68 -14.80
CA LEU A 99 1.39 23.61 -15.76
C LEU A 99 2.00 22.42 -15.01
N GLU A 100 1.38 21.26 -15.20
CA GLU A 100 1.77 20.00 -14.58
C GLU A 100 2.28 19.07 -15.68
N LYS A 101 3.53 18.61 -15.54
CA LYS A 101 4.14 17.69 -16.51
C LYS A 101 3.63 16.27 -16.24
N ILE A 102 2.61 15.86 -17.00
CA ILE A 102 2.00 14.53 -16.95
C ILE A 102 2.08 13.93 -18.34
N SER A 103 2.56 12.69 -18.45
CA SER A 103 2.67 11.97 -19.71
C SER A 103 1.39 11.19 -20.02
N PHE A 104 1.01 11.13 -21.30
CA PHE A 104 -0.15 10.38 -21.78
C PHE A 104 0.27 9.35 -22.86
N PRO A 105 -0.32 8.14 -22.89
CA PRO A 105 -1.35 7.63 -21.97
C PRO A 105 -0.80 7.50 -20.55
N PHE A 106 -1.60 7.90 -19.57
CA PHE A 106 -1.22 7.77 -18.17
C PHE A 106 -1.62 6.38 -17.70
N HIS A 107 -0.61 5.61 -17.29
CA HIS A 107 -0.78 4.33 -16.64
C HIS A 107 -0.54 4.53 -15.16
N MET A 108 -1.47 4.03 -14.33
CA MET A 108 -1.25 4.01 -12.89
C MET A 108 0.05 3.26 -12.60
N ASN A 109 0.93 3.87 -11.83
CA ASN A 109 2.16 3.24 -11.38
C ASN A 109 2.21 3.21 -9.86
N ILE A 110 3.18 2.48 -9.32
CA ILE A 110 3.30 2.26 -7.88
C ILE A 110 3.55 3.55 -7.08
N TYR A 111 4.16 4.57 -7.69
CA TYR A 111 4.36 5.87 -7.04
C TYR A 111 3.07 6.67 -6.96
N ALA A 112 2.29 6.73 -8.05
CA ALA A 112 0.96 7.35 -8.07
C ALA A 112 0.01 6.67 -7.09
N TRP A 113 0.07 5.34 -7.03
CA TRP A 113 -0.63 4.56 -6.03
C TRP A 113 -0.23 4.92 -4.61
N ARG A 114 1.08 4.95 -4.32
CA ARG A 114 1.59 5.29 -3.00
C ARG A 114 1.13 6.66 -2.53
N VAL A 115 1.16 7.65 -3.43
CA VAL A 115 0.65 9.01 -3.22
C VAL A 115 -0.81 8.98 -2.77
N ILE A 116 -1.69 8.24 -3.45
CA ILE A 116 -3.11 8.13 -3.05
C ILE A 116 -3.30 7.37 -1.75
N CYS A 117 -2.48 6.36 -1.46
CA CYS A 117 -2.62 5.59 -0.24
C CYS A 117 -2.40 6.43 1.03
N HIS A 118 -1.57 7.48 0.96
CA HIS A 118 -1.41 8.45 2.07
C HIS A 118 -2.65 9.30 2.34
N ILE A 119 -3.66 9.26 1.46
CA ILE A 119 -4.91 9.96 1.71
C ILE A 119 -5.67 9.31 2.84
N ILE A 120 -5.64 7.99 3.03
CA ILE A 120 -6.47 7.35 4.06
C ILE A 120 -6.10 7.79 5.49
N GLY A 121 -4.80 7.94 5.77
CA GLY A 121 -4.29 8.35 7.08
C GLY A 121 -4.32 9.86 7.31
N ASP A 122 -3.19 10.54 7.12
CA ASP A 122 -3.03 11.97 7.43
C ASP A 122 -3.53 12.91 6.32
N GLY A 123 -3.96 12.37 5.19
CA GLY A 123 -4.49 13.17 4.08
C GLY A 123 -5.81 13.89 4.42
N THR A 124 -6.11 14.93 3.65
CA THR A 124 -7.35 15.69 3.70
C THR A 124 -7.81 15.95 2.26
N ILE A 125 -9.13 15.93 2.06
CA ILE A 125 -9.77 16.24 0.78
C ILE A 125 -10.44 17.61 0.90
N ASP A 126 -9.94 18.62 0.19
CA ASP A 126 -10.55 19.96 0.21
C ASP A 126 -11.84 19.95 -0.62
N LYS A 127 -12.98 20.12 0.06
CA LYS A 127 -14.32 20.11 -0.56
C LYS A 127 -14.72 21.45 -1.17
N ARG A 128 -13.97 22.53 -0.94
CA ARG A 128 -14.35 23.90 -1.36
C ARG A 128 -14.18 24.16 -2.86
N GLN A 129 -13.60 23.21 -3.59
CA GLN A 129 -13.26 23.39 -4.99
C GLN A 129 -14.17 22.53 -5.86
N SER A 130 -14.48 23.02 -7.07
CA SER A 130 -15.23 22.28 -8.08
C SER A 130 -14.58 20.94 -8.47
N PHE A 131 -13.29 20.78 -8.15
CA PHE A 131 -12.63 19.49 -8.11
C PHE A 131 -11.86 19.34 -6.79
N PRO A 132 -12.07 18.26 -6.03
CA PRO A 132 -11.42 18.08 -4.75
C PRO A 132 -9.90 18.05 -4.92
N SER A 133 -9.20 18.96 -4.25
CA SER A 133 -7.74 18.89 -4.16
C SER A 133 -7.33 18.07 -2.96
N LEU A 134 -6.35 17.18 -3.14
CA LEU A 134 -5.79 16.40 -2.06
C LEU A 134 -4.67 17.20 -1.38
N VAL A 135 -4.72 17.20 -0.05
CA VAL A 135 -3.71 17.83 0.80
C VAL A 135 -3.22 16.76 1.76
N TRP A 136 -1.91 16.62 1.88
CA TRP A 136 -1.35 15.78 2.93
C TRP A 136 -0.58 16.64 3.92
N THR A 137 -0.82 16.40 5.20
CA THR A 137 -0.27 17.18 6.29
C THR A 137 0.53 16.29 7.21
N GLN A 138 1.83 16.52 7.33
CA GLN A 138 2.68 15.79 8.27
C GLN A 138 3.83 16.67 8.76
N LYS A 139 4.48 16.27 9.87
CA LYS A 139 5.67 16.93 10.41
C LYS A 139 6.77 17.06 9.34
N ARG A 140 7.56 18.14 9.42
CA ARG A 140 8.58 18.57 8.41
C ARG A 140 9.43 17.42 7.83
N MET A 141 9.87 16.48 8.66
CA MET A 141 10.78 15.38 8.28
C MET A 141 10.27 14.44 7.18
N ASN A 142 8.95 14.37 6.93
CA ASN A 142 8.40 13.46 5.92
C ASN A 142 7.93 14.16 4.64
N GLN A 143 7.88 15.49 4.66
CA GLN A 143 7.44 16.28 3.52
C GLN A 143 8.40 16.12 2.34
N GLU A 144 9.69 16.00 2.60
CA GLU A 144 10.70 15.81 1.55
C GLU A 144 10.52 14.50 0.80
N ASN A 145 10.23 13.40 1.50
CA ASN A 145 9.95 12.11 0.86
C ASN A 145 8.66 12.18 0.02
N MET A 146 7.61 12.82 0.53
CA MET A 146 6.37 13.02 -0.23
C MET A 146 6.59 13.95 -1.44
N ARG A 147 7.36 15.03 -1.29
CA ARG A 147 7.73 15.93 -2.41
C ARG A 147 8.57 15.20 -3.45
N SER A 148 9.48 14.33 -3.03
CA SER A 148 10.29 13.50 -3.92
C SER A 148 9.42 12.50 -4.67
N LEU A 149 8.46 11.87 -3.98
CA LEU A 149 7.48 10.97 -4.56
C LEU A 149 6.59 11.68 -5.59
N LEU A 150 6.08 12.87 -5.26
CA LEU A 150 5.37 13.72 -6.21
C LEU A 150 6.27 14.18 -7.37
N GLY A 151 7.55 14.43 -7.11
CA GLY A 151 8.57 14.77 -8.10
C GLY A 151 8.77 13.70 -9.16
N LYS A 152 8.59 12.41 -8.81
CA LYS A 152 8.56 11.29 -9.75
C LYS A 152 7.35 11.32 -10.69
N LEU A 153 6.26 11.99 -10.28
CA LEU A 153 5.00 12.05 -11.02
C LEU A 153 4.78 13.38 -11.75
N SER A 154 5.30 14.48 -11.19
CA SER A 154 5.12 15.84 -11.68
C SER A 154 6.22 16.76 -11.13
N ARG A 155 6.81 17.60 -11.99
CA ARG A 155 7.79 18.60 -11.56
C ARG A 155 7.08 19.86 -11.01
N SER A 156 6.61 19.82 -9.77
CA SER A 156 6.54 21.00 -8.89
C SER A 156 6.00 20.65 -7.51
N PRO A 157 6.82 20.75 -6.46
CA PRO A 157 6.33 21.05 -5.13
C PRO A 157 6.76 22.48 -4.78
N ASP A 158 5.90 23.46 -5.06
CA ASP A 158 6.16 24.82 -4.61
C ASP A 158 5.87 24.95 -3.10
N GLY A 159 6.85 25.46 -2.38
CA GLY A 159 6.67 26.10 -1.08
C GLY A 159 7.19 25.32 0.12
N ASN A 160 7.76 26.07 1.07
CA ASN A 160 8.23 25.59 2.38
C ASN A 160 7.07 25.47 3.39
N SER A 161 5.89 25.02 2.93
CA SER A 161 4.69 24.89 3.75
C SER A 161 4.70 23.60 4.57
N GLU A 162 4.07 23.62 5.74
CA GLU A 162 3.82 22.42 6.57
C GLU A 162 2.90 21.38 5.90
N ARG A 163 2.36 21.72 4.73
CA ARG A 163 1.41 20.91 3.97
C ARG A 163 2.00 20.63 2.59
N VAL A 164 1.78 19.42 2.09
CA VAL A 164 2.10 19.06 0.72
C VAL A 164 0.79 19.01 -0.06
N HIS A 165 0.67 19.92 -1.03
CA HIS A 165 -0.48 19.98 -1.92
C HIS A 165 -0.23 19.11 -3.14
N TYR A 166 -1.22 18.29 -3.47
CA TYR A 166 -1.16 17.42 -4.62
C TYR A 166 -1.60 18.25 -5.83
N PRO A 167 -0.83 18.26 -6.92
CA PRO A 167 -1.24 18.98 -8.12
C PRO A 167 -2.63 18.53 -8.57
N LYS A 168 -3.49 19.49 -8.95
CA LYS A 168 -4.91 19.20 -9.21
C LYS A 168 -5.08 18.34 -10.45
N GLY A 169 -4.28 18.61 -11.48
CA GLY A 169 -4.28 17.81 -12.69
C GLY A 169 -3.85 16.38 -12.43
N LEU A 170 -2.77 16.19 -11.67
CA LEU A 170 -2.28 14.87 -11.26
C LEU A 170 -3.34 14.12 -10.45
N THR A 171 -3.95 14.78 -9.47
CA THR A 171 -5.03 14.21 -8.66
C THR A 171 -6.19 13.73 -9.54
N TYR A 172 -6.61 14.55 -10.50
CA TYR A 172 -7.70 14.22 -11.42
C TYR A 172 -7.36 12.98 -12.27
N VAL A 173 -6.16 12.97 -12.87
CA VAL A 173 -5.70 11.87 -13.73
C VAL A 173 -5.59 10.58 -12.93
N ILE A 174 -5.02 10.61 -11.73
CA ILE A 174 -4.92 9.44 -10.86
C ILE A 174 -6.31 8.93 -10.46
N MET A 175 -7.25 9.82 -10.11
CA MET A 175 -8.61 9.40 -9.76
C MET A 175 -9.35 8.77 -10.93
N MET A 176 -9.16 9.25 -12.16
CA MET A 176 -9.75 8.61 -13.36
C MET A 176 -9.17 7.22 -13.64
N ALA A 177 -7.92 6.98 -13.23
CA ALA A 177 -7.27 5.69 -13.40
C ALA A 177 -7.82 4.62 -12.45
N ILE A 178 -8.53 5.00 -11.38
CA ILE A 178 -9.14 4.06 -10.43
C ILE A 178 -10.64 3.97 -10.72
N PRO A 179 -11.14 2.85 -11.27
CA PRO A 179 -12.55 2.71 -11.59
C PRO A 179 -13.41 2.74 -10.32
N ASP A 180 -14.63 3.25 -10.45
CA ASP A 180 -15.70 3.21 -9.45
C ASP A 180 -15.40 3.87 -8.08
N LEU A 181 -14.29 4.60 -7.96
CA LEU A 181 -13.96 5.41 -6.80
C LEU A 181 -14.03 6.90 -7.11
N VAL A 182 -14.74 7.64 -6.27
CA VAL A 182 -14.65 9.10 -6.25
C VAL A 182 -13.68 9.55 -5.15
N ALA A 183 -13.19 10.79 -5.21
CA ALA A 183 -12.16 11.27 -4.27
C ALA A 183 -12.58 11.10 -2.79
N HIS A 184 -13.86 11.26 -2.46
CA HIS A 184 -14.38 11.07 -1.11
C HIS A 184 -14.30 9.63 -0.61
N ASP A 185 -14.29 8.63 -1.51
CA ASP A 185 -14.21 7.22 -1.14
C ASP A 185 -12.84 6.85 -0.57
N LEU A 186 -11.78 7.61 -0.89
CA LEU A 186 -10.40 7.38 -0.43
C LEU A 186 -10.24 7.38 1.10
N LYS A 187 -11.19 8.00 1.83
CA LYS A 187 -11.24 8.09 3.29
C LYS A 187 -12.20 7.09 3.93
N THR A 188 -12.71 6.13 3.15
CA THR A 188 -13.78 5.22 3.58
C THR A 188 -13.34 3.76 3.50
N PRO A 189 -14.07 2.83 4.14
CA PRO A 189 -13.83 1.39 3.98
C PRO A 189 -13.88 0.92 2.52
N LYS A 190 -14.59 1.63 1.63
CA LYS A 190 -14.70 1.30 0.20
C LYS A 190 -13.34 1.30 -0.50
N PHE A 191 -12.47 2.26 -0.18
CA PHE A 191 -11.13 2.30 -0.76
C PHE A 191 -10.26 1.14 -0.29
N VAL A 192 -10.32 0.80 1.01
CA VAL A 192 -9.59 -0.38 1.53
C VAL A 192 -10.10 -1.67 0.89
N GLN A 193 -11.42 -1.77 0.70
CA GLN A 193 -12.02 -2.91 0.00
C GLN A 193 -11.49 -3.03 -1.44
N PHE A 194 -11.43 -1.93 -2.18
CA PHE A 194 -10.81 -1.91 -3.51
C PHE A 194 -9.37 -2.45 -3.47
N VAL A 195 -8.58 -2.09 -2.45
CA VAL A 195 -7.20 -2.61 -2.30
C VAL A 195 -7.18 -4.13 -2.06
N ILE A 196 -8.08 -4.64 -1.21
CA ILE A 196 -8.22 -6.08 -0.93
C ILE A 196 -8.57 -6.83 -2.22
N ASP A 197 -9.48 -6.27 -3.01
CA ASP A 197 -9.98 -6.88 -4.24
C ASP A 197 -8.99 -6.80 -5.41
N LEU A 198 -7.87 -6.08 -5.25
CA LEU A 198 -6.80 -6.10 -6.25
C LEU A 198 -6.30 -7.54 -6.48
N PRO A 199 -6.11 -7.96 -7.74
CA PRO A 199 -5.57 -9.28 -8.06
C PRO A 199 -4.19 -9.53 -7.44
N SER A 200 -3.82 -10.79 -7.21
CA SER A 200 -2.54 -11.17 -6.59
C SER A 200 -1.30 -10.61 -7.31
N LYS A 201 -1.38 -10.37 -8.63
CA LYS A 201 -0.29 -9.71 -9.39
C LYS A 201 0.05 -8.30 -8.88
N TYR A 202 -0.87 -7.65 -8.15
CA TYR A 202 -0.68 -6.35 -7.49
C TYR A 202 -0.23 -6.49 -6.02
N PHE A 203 0.39 -7.60 -5.64
CA PHE A 203 0.93 -7.82 -4.29
C PHE A 203 1.76 -6.62 -3.76
N ASN A 204 2.65 -6.07 -4.59
CA ASN A 204 3.46 -4.91 -4.20
C ASN A 204 2.61 -3.65 -3.92
N TRP A 205 1.48 -3.50 -4.60
CA TRP A 205 0.58 -2.35 -4.41
C TRP A 205 -0.19 -2.46 -3.11
N LYS A 206 -0.63 -3.68 -2.75
CA LYS A 206 -1.21 -3.99 -1.44
C LYS A 206 -0.24 -3.64 -0.30
N ILE A 207 1.04 -4.00 -0.47
CA ILE A 207 2.10 -3.61 0.49
C ILE A 207 2.25 -2.09 0.54
N GLN A 208 2.31 -1.40 -0.59
CA GLN A 208 2.46 0.05 -0.61
C GLN A 208 1.29 0.77 0.07
N PHE A 209 0.07 0.24 -0.02
CA PHE A 209 -1.07 0.72 0.75
C PHE A 209 -0.83 0.54 2.25
N LEU A 210 -0.49 -0.69 2.69
CA LEU A 210 -0.25 -0.99 4.11
C LEU A 210 0.89 -0.15 4.69
N THR A 211 1.96 0.05 3.92
CA THR A 211 3.11 0.85 4.32
C THR A 211 2.75 2.35 4.41
N ALA A 212 1.91 2.89 3.51
CA ALA A 212 1.41 4.26 3.62
C ALA A 212 0.55 4.44 4.87
N PHE A 213 -0.34 3.48 5.11
CA PHE A 213 -1.18 3.43 6.31
C PHE A 213 -0.31 3.36 7.58
N LEU A 214 0.72 2.51 7.61
CA LEU A 214 1.64 2.41 8.75
C LEU A 214 2.43 3.70 8.97
N LEU A 215 2.81 4.43 7.93
CA LEU A 215 3.51 5.70 8.07
C LEU A 215 2.65 6.77 8.73
N ASP A 216 1.38 6.87 8.36
CA ASP A 216 0.50 7.92 8.83
C ASP A 216 -0.16 7.55 10.17
N ASP A 217 -0.76 6.37 10.24
CA ASP A 217 -1.65 5.96 11.34
C ASP A 217 -1.08 4.88 12.26
N GLY A 218 0.05 4.28 11.88
CA GLY A 218 0.67 3.21 12.66
C GLY A 218 1.85 3.66 13.51
N ASN A 219 2.41 2.72 14.26
CA ASN A 219 3.60 2.91 15.07
C ASN A 219 4.53 1.70 14.95
N VAL A 220 5.84 1.96 14.99
CA VAL A 220 6.87 0.92 15.03
C VAL A 220 7.70 1.18 16.29
N SER A 221 7.51 0.34 17.30
CA SER A 221 8.27 0.39 18.55
C SER A 221 8.70 -1.02 18.95
N ASN A 222 8.12 -1.58 20.01
CA ASN A 222 8.31 -2.98 20.42
C ASN A 222 7.51 -3.96 19.55
N GLN A 223 6.64 -3.43 18.69
CA GLN A 223 5.82 -4.15 17.72
C GLN A 223 5.37 -3.18 16.61
N ILE A 224 4.82 -3.72 15.52
CA ILE A 224 4.07 -2.91 14.56
C ILE A 224 2.63 -2.81 15.05
N LEU A 225 2.15 -1.59 15.28
CA LEU A 225 0.79 -1.29 15.69
C LEU A 225 0.11 -0.43 14.63
N PHE A 226 -1.13 -0.75 14.30
CA PHE A 226 -2.01 0.06 13.45
C PHE A 226 -3.12 0.65 14.31
N ALA A 227 -3.43 1.93 14.14
CA ALA A 227 -4.51 2.60 14.86
C ALA A 227 -5.42 3.36 13.90
N GLN A 228 -6.74 3.36 14.13
CA GLN A 228 -7.67 4.15 13.32
C GLN A 228 -8.94 4.45 14.11
N LYS A 229 -9.55 5.62 13.88
CA LYS A 229 -10.83 6.00 14.51
C LYS A 229 -12.01 5.19 13.98
N ASN A 230 -11.96 4.84 12.70
CA ASN A 230 -12.97 4.03 12.04
C ASN A 230 -12.63 2.54 12.14
N GLU A 231 -13.41 1.79 12.93
CA GLU A 231 -13.27 0.35 13.13
C GLU A 231 -13.38 -0.46 11.83
N LEU A 232 -14.28 -0.07 10.92
CA LEU A 232 -14.48 -0.78 9.65
C LEU A 232 -13.27 -0.63 8.73
N ILE A 233 -12.65 0.55 8.69
CA ILE A 233 -11.38 0.73 7.96
C ILE A 233 -10.34 -0.23 8.52
N LEU A 234 -10.17 -0.24 9.84
CA LEU A 234 -9.15 -1.05 10.49
C LEU A 234 -9.40 -2.56 10.35
N THR A 235 -10.67 -2.97 10.41
CA THR A 235 -11.14 -4.33 10.09
C THR A 235 -10.69 -4.75 8.69
N ARG A 236 -10.88 -3.90 7.67
CA ARG A 236 -10.45 -4.18 6.30
C ARG A 236 -8.92 -4.23 6.18
N VAL A 237 -8.19 -3.39 6.93
CA VAL A 237 -6.73 -3.47 6.98
C VAL A 237 -6.26 -4.81 7.58
N MET A 238 -6.94 -5.35 8.60
CA MET A 238 -6.66 -6.69 9.12
C MET A 238 -6.89 -7.77 8.05
N GLN A 239 -8.02 -7.73 7.34
CA GLN A 239 -8.29 -8.65 6.22
C GLN A 239 -7.21 -8.58 5.12
N LEU A 240 -6.67 -7.39 4.85
CA LEU A 240 -5.56 -7.23 3.93
C LEU A 240 -4.28 -7.90 4.47
N CYS A 241 -3.99 -7.77 5.77
CA CYS A 241 -2.87 -8.46 6.40
C CYS A 241 -3.03 -9.99 6.32
N ASP A 242 -4.23 -10.52 6.57
CA ASP A 242 -4.53 -11.95 6.38
C ASP A 242 -4.20 -12.42 4.94
N GLN A 243 -4.61 -11.65 3.92
CA GLN A 243 -4.30 -11.96 2.51
C GLN A 243 -2.81 -11.91 2.18
N LEU A 244 -2.05 -11.05 2.87
CA LEU A 244 -0.60 -10.91 2.70
C LEU A 244 0.18 -11.92 3.55
N GLY A 245 -0.51 -12.70 4.40
CA GLY A 245 0.10 -13.67 5.31
C GLY A 245 0.81 -13.01 6.50
N TYR A 246 0.39 -11.82 6.92
CA TYR A 246 0.98 -11.13 8.06
C TYR A 246 0.20 -11.43 9.34
N ASP A 247 0.75 -12.31 10.17
CA ASP A 247 0.15 -12.67 11.45
C ASP A 247 -0.12 -11.45 12.34
N HIS A 248 -1.33 -11.35 12.88
CA HIS A 248 -1.76 -10.22 13.69
C HIS A 248 -2.74 -10.60 14.81
N THR A 249 -2.95 -9.67 15.74
CA THR A 249 -3.89 -9.85 16.85
C THR A 249 -5.31 -10.18 16.38
N PRO A 250 -6.12 -10.88 17.19
CA PRO A 250 -7.45 -11.34 16.80
C PRO A 250 -8.45 -10.23 16.47
N TYR A 251 -9.49 -10.60 15.72
CA TYR A 251 -10.64 -9.77 15.37
C TYR A 251 -11.72 -9.79 16.48
N PRO A 252 -12.46 -8.69 16.73
CA PRO A 252 -12.34 -7.36 16.13
C PRO A 252 -11.18 -6.51 16.69
N PRO A 253 -10.82 -5.40 16.02
CA PRO A 253 -9.87 -4.44 16.56
C PRO A 253 -10.21 -3.99 17.99
N ILE A 254 -9.19 -3.77 18.82
CA ILE A 254 -9.38 -3.45 20.24
C ILE A 254 -9.63 -1.94 20.42
N PRO A 255 -10.66 -1.51 21.17
CA PRO A 255 -10.83 -0.11 21.53
C PRO A 255 -9.64 0.44 22.31
N HIS A 256 -9.22 1.65 21.98
CA HIS A 256 -8.07 2.34 22.55
C HIS A 256 -8.42 3.80 22.87
N ASN A 257 -7.72 4.42 23.83
CA ASN A 257 -7.98 5.79 24.28
C ASN A 257 -9.45 6.05 24.65
N ASN A 258 -10.03 5.20 25.50
CA ASN A 258 -11.44 5.29 25.91
C ASN A 258 -12.42 5.24 24.72
N GLY A 259 -12.15 4.35 23.75
CA GLY A 259 -13.00 4.16 22.56
C GLY A 259 -12.83 5.22 21.47
N ARG A 260 -11.84 6.13 21.57
CA ARG A 260 -11.57 7.15 20.55
C ARG A 260 -10.87 6.60 19.31
N ALA A 261 -10.26 5.43 19.42
CA ALA A 261 -9.61 4.74 18.32
C ALA A 261 -9.72 3.23 18.52
N TYR A 262 -9.42 2.50 17.46
CA TYR A 262 -9.27 1.06 17.45
C TYR A 262 -7.83 0.71 17.08
N ILE A 263 -7.32 -0.41 17.58
CA ILE A 263 -5.96 -0.87 17.29
C ILE A 263 -5.91 -2.36 16.96
N PHE A 264 -4.93 -2.74 16.15
CA PHE A 264 -4.43 -4.11 16.07
C PHE A 264 -2.90 -4.09 15.93
N ARG A 265 -2.25 -5.22 16.22
CA ARG A 265 -0.79 -5.36 16.17
C ARG A 265 -0.39 -6.53 15.30
N LEU A 266 0.73 -6.41 14.59
CA LEU A 266 1.36 -7.57 13.97
C LEU A 266 2.16 -8.35 15.01
N TYR A 267 2.06 -9.67 14.95
CA TYR A 267 2.94 -10.56 15.69
C TYR A 267 4.33 -10.59 15.05
N GLN A 268 5.33 -11.06 15.78
CA GLN A 268 6.72 -11.11 15.31
C GLN A 268 6.87 -11.81 13.94
N GLY A 269 6.16 -12.92 13.70
CA GLY A 269 6.14 -13.59 12.39
C GLY A 269 5.68 -12.66 11.26
N GLY A 270 4.51 -12.02 11.44
CA GLY A 270 3.98 -11.02 10.52
C GLY A 270 4.91 -9.81 10.34
N VAL A 271 5.57 -9.33 11.40
CA VAL A 271 6.55 -8.24 11.30
C VAL A 271 7.77 -8.64 10.45
N ILE A 272 8.31 -9.85 10.64
CA ILE A 272 9.45 -10.35 9.86
C ILE A 272 9.05 -10.52 8.39
N GLN A 273 7.87 -11.06 8.12
CA GLN A 273 7.39 -11.24 6.74
C GLN A 273 7.18 -9.88 6.06
N TYR A 274 6.46 -8.96 6.70
CA TYR A 274 6.29 -7.60 6.22
C TYR A 274 7.64 -6.90 5.97
N TYR A 275 8.61 -7.07 6.86
CA TYR A 275 9.95 -6.52 6.71
C TYR A 275 10.66 -7.02 5.46
N ASN A 276 10.65 -8.34 5.24
CA ASN A 276 11.29 -8.97 4.08
C ASN A 276 10.63 -8.51 2.78
N ASP A 277 9.29 -8.50 2.75
CA ASP A 277 8.51 -8.05 1.60
C ASP A 277 8.75 -6.58 1.28
N LEU A 278 8.75 -5.72 2.29
CA LEU A 278 9.02 -4.29 2.13
C LEU A 278 10.46 -4.05 1.64
N ASN A 279 11.45 -4.71 2.23
CA ASN A 279 12.85 -4.57 1.82
C ASN A 279 13.07 -4.95 0.36
N ARG A 280 12.42 -6.02 -0.12
CA ARG A 280 12.48 -6.42 -1.53
C ARG A 280 11.96 -5.33 -2.47
N ILE A 281 10.93 -4.58 -2.05
CA ILE A 281 10.38 -3.46 -2.82
C ILE A 281 11.28 -2.22 -2.71
N SER A 282 11.65 -1.83 -1.50
CA SER A 282 12.39 -0.60 -1.23
C SER A 282 13.86 -0.66 -1.65
N PHE A 283 14.41 -1.86 -1.89
CA PHE A 283 15.74 -2.02 -2.45
C PHE A 283 15.87 -1.34 -3.83
N LYS A 284 14.81 -1.36 -4.64
CA LYS A 284 14.80 -0.70 -5.96
C LYS A 284 14.65 0.82 -5.85
N ASP A 285 13.85 1.28 -4.90
CA ASP A 285 13.64 2.71 -4.65
C ASP A 285 13.27 2.94 -3.17
N PRO A 286 14.13 3.61 -2.38
CA PRO A 286 13.86 3.90 -0.97
C PRO A 286 12.55 4.68 -0.71
N LEU A 287 12.02 5.40 -1.70
CA LEU A 287 10.75 6.12 -1.58
C LEU A 287 9.55 5.18 -1.36
N LEU A 288 9.66 3.91 -1.74
CA LEU A 288 8.64 2.88 -1.53
C LEU A 288 8.79 2.16 -0.17
N GLY A 289 9.75 2.57 0.65
CA GLY A 289 9.98 2.02 1.99
C GLY A 289 9.10 2.64 3.09
N LEU A 290 9.44 2.28 4.33
CA LEU A 290 9.09 3.08 5.49
C LEU A 290 10.17 4.15 5.63
N TRP A 291 9.83 5.43 5.57
CA TRP A 291 10.80 6.52 5.61
C TRP A 291 11.44 6.68 7.00
N HIS A 292 10.91 7.59 7.83
CA HIS A 292 11.39 7.82 9.19
C HIS A 292 11.20 6.63 10.14
N LYS A 293 10.34 5.65 9.79
CA LYS A 293 10.11 4.43 10.56
C LYS A 293 11.07 3.28 10.19
N LYS A 294 11.97 3.45 9.22
CA LYS A 294 12.91 2.40 8.77
C LYS A 294 13.77 1.87 9.91
N ASN A 295 14.48 2.76 10.59
CA ASN A 295 15.44 2.40 11.64
C ASN A 295 14.76 1.73 12.84
N ALA A 296 13.54 2.15 13.16
CA ALA A 296 12.71 1.51 14.19
C ALA A 296 12.34 0.09 13.78
N LEU A 297 11.94 -0.12 12.52
CA LEU A 297 11.64 -1.46 12.01
C LEU A 297 12.88 -2.35 11.96
N ASP A 298 14.01 -1.83 11.49
CA ASP A 298 15.28 -2.56 11.46
C ASP A 298 15.70 -2.98 12.87
N SER A 299 15.61 -2.07 13.85
CA SER A 299 15.91 -2.37 15.26
C SER A 299 14.97 -3.40 15.86
N LEU A 300 13.68 -3.32 15.54
CA LEU A 300 12.66 -4.28 15.97
C LEU A 300 12.91 -5.68 15.40
N VAL A 301 13.22 -5.79 14.11
CA VAL A 301 13.53 -7.10 13.51
C VAL A 301 14.86 -7.66 14.04
N LYS A 302 15.83 -6.79 14.32
CA LYS A 302 17.09 -7.20 14.98
C LYS A 302 16.85 -7.73 16.40
N SER A 303 15.95 -7.13 17.18
CA SER A 303 15.63 -7.65 18.53
C SER A 303 14.90 -8.99 18.48
N TYR A 304 14.17 -9.27 17.39
CA TYR A 304 13.56 -10.57 17.10
C TYR A 304 14.55 -11.64 16.64
N ASN A 305 15.74 -11.24 16.17
CA ASN A 305 16.88 -12.15 15.98
C ASN A 305 17.49 -12.51 17.35
N ILE A 306 16.67 -13.13 18.21
CA ILE A 306 17.13 -14.01 19.27
C ILE A 306 18.01 -15.05 18.57
N THR A 307 19.32 -14.94 18.77
CA THR A 307 20.32 -15.89 18.25
C THR A 307 19.83 -17.30 18.55
N LYS A 308 19.98 -18.24 17.60
CA LYS A 308 19.57 -19.66 17.76
C LYS A 308 19.87 -20.19 19.17
N GLY A 309 21.01 -19.83 19.76
CA GLY A 309 21.40 -20.21 21.13
C GLY A 309 20.53 -19.66 22.27
N SER A 310 20.00 -18.44 22.19
CA SER A 310 19.16 -17.85 23.25
C SER A 310 17.72 -18.36 23.20
N ALA A 311 17.18 -18.63 22.01
CA ALA A 311 15.90 -19.32 21.84
C ALA A 311 16.00 -20.78 22.32
N LEU A 312 17.07 -21.48 21.96
CA LEU A 312 17.34 -22.85 22.43
C LEU A 312 17.53 -22.91 23.96
N ARG A 313 18.19 -21.90 24.54
CA ARG A 313 18.37 -21.79 25.99
C ARG A 313 17.04 -21.55 26.72
N ARG A 314 16.19 -20.62 26.23
CA ARG A 314 14.82 -20.44 26.78
C ARG A 314 13.99 -21.70 26.59
N ALA A 315 14.04 -22.33 25.42
CA ALA A 315 13.36 -23.60 25.17
C ALA A 315 13.78 -24.68 26.18
N ARG A 316 15.08 -24.84 26.42
CA ARG A 316 15.65 -25.78 27.41
C ARG A 316 15.25 -25.43 28.84
N GLU A 317 15.12 -24.15 29.18
CA GLU A 317 14.68 -23.68 30.49
C GLU A 317 13.21 -24.06 30.77
N PHE A 318 12.34 -23.94 29.76
CA PHE A 318 10.92 -24.28 29.91
C PHE A 318 10.59 -25.75 29.61
N TYR A 319 11.47 -26.48 28.92
CA TYR A 319 11.26 -27.88 28.53
C TYR A 319 10.92 -28.82 29.70
N PRO A 320 11.59 -28.76 30.87
CA PRO A 320 11.21 -29.58 32.02
C PRO A 320 9.80 -29.28 32.52
N HIS A 321 9.37 -28.03 32.49
CA HIS A 321 8.02 -27.62 32.92
C HIS A 321 6.95 -27.98 31.90
N ILE A 322 7.30 -27.98 30.60
CA ILE A 322 6.43 -28.51 29.55
C ILE A 322 6.26 -30.01 29.75
N LEU A 323 7.34 -30.78 29.99
CA LEU A 323 7.25 -32.22 30.26
C LEU A 323 6.50 -32.55 31.56
N GLU A 324 6.71 -31.78 32.62
CA GLU A 324 6.02 -31.89 33.91
C GLU A 324 4.50 -31.73 33.75
N VAL A 325 4.07 -30.77 32.91
CA VAL A 325 2.66 -30.56 32.62
C VAL A 325 2.13 -31.57 31.62
N LEU A 326 2.94 -32.04 30.67
CA LEU A 326 2.51 -33.00 29.65
C LEU A 326 2.35 -34.44 30.18
N GLY A 327 3.01 -34.81 31.29
CA GLY A 327 2.78 -36.09 32.00
C GLY A 327 2.49 -37.30 31.09
N ASP A 328 1.40 -38.02 31.39
CA ASP A 328 0.89 -39.18 30.62
C ASP A 328 -0.14 -38.81 29.53
N HIS A 329 -0.49 -37.52 29.38
CA HIS A 329 -1.54 -37.10 28.45
C HIS A 329 -0.97 -36.56 27.15
N GLN A 330 -1.49 -37.05 26.03
CA GLN A 330 -1.02 -36.70 24.69
C GLN A 330 -1.47 -35.31 24.22
N VAL A 331 -2.39 -34.62 24.90
CA VAL A 331 -2.98 -33.34 24.48
C VAL A 331 -3.39 -32.49 25.70
N TYR A 332 -2.97 -31.22 25.74
CA TYR A 332 -3.44 -30.21 26.69
C TYR A 332 -3.91 -28.96 25.95
N THR A 333 -4.89 -28.24 26.51
CA THR A 333 -5.46 -26.99 25.97
C THR A 333 -4.89 -25.73 26.63
N THR A 334 -4.98 -24.58 25.95
CA THR A 334 -4.48 -23.28 26.48
C THR A 334 -4.98 -22.93 27.89
N PRO A 335 -6.28 -23.07 28.24
CA PRO A 335 -6.75 -22.77 29.59
C PRO A 335 -6.16 -23.69 30.66
N GLU A 336 -5.85 -24.94 30.34
CA GLU A 336 -5.22 -25.90 31.26
C GLU A 336 -3.76 -25.54 31.48
N LEU A 337 -3.04 -25.20 30.41
CA LEU A 337 -1.64 -24.77 30.47
C LEU A 337 -1.47 -23.45 31.26
N GLN A 338 -2.46 -22.56 31.22
CA GLN A 338 -2.46 -21.30 31.99
C GLN A 338 -2.69 -21.47 33.50
N LYS A 339 -3.21 -22.61 33.94
CA LYS A 339 -3.34 -22.94 35.37
C LYS A 339 -1.97 -23.28 36.00
N HIS A 340 -0.97 -23.65 35.19
CA HIS A 340 0.36 -23.97 35.69
C HIS A 340 1.17 -22.69 35.99
N PRO A 341 1.65 -22.46 37.23
CA PRO A 341 2.26 -21.20 37.65
C PRO A 341 3.45 -20.76 36.79
N LYS A 342 4.27 -21.72 36.36
CA LYS A 342 5.46 -21.45 35.52
C LYS A 342 5.13 -21.35 34.02
N LEU A 343 4.12 -22.07 33.54
CA LEU A 343 3.74 -22.02 32.12
C LEU A 343 2.84 -20.83 31.81
N LYS A 344 2.08 -20.30 32.78
CA LYS A 344 1.27 -19.10 32.61
C LYS A 344 2.08 -17.92 32.06
N HIS A 345 3.28 -17.70 32.60
CA HIS A 345 4.19 -16.65 32.14
C HIS A 345 4.82 -16.97 30.77
N PHE A 346 5.18 -18.24 30.55
CA PHE A 346 5.67 -18.73 29.26
C PHE A 346 4.64 -18.56 28.14
N ILE A 347 3.40 -19.04 28.33
CA ILE A 347 2.29 -18.94 27.37
C ILE A 347 1.99 -17.48 27.08
N LYS A 348 1.94 -16.62 28.11
CA LYS A 348 1.75 -15.17 27.93
C LYS A 348 2.86 -14.55 27.07
N GLY A 349 4.11 -15.02 27.21
CA GLY A 349 5.25 -14.65 26.38
C GLY A 349 5.21 -15.24 24.96
N VAL A 350 4.75 -16.48 24.81
CA VAL A 350 4.61 -17.19 23.52
C VAL A 350 3.55 -16.51 22.63
N TYR A 351 2.46 -16.02 23.21
CA TYR A 351 1.46 -15.20 22.51
C TYR A 351 2.00 -13.83 22.07
N SER A 352 3.08 -13.33 22.67
CA SER A 352 3.72 -12.06 22.29
C SER A 352 4.99 -12.21 21.43
N GLU A 353 5.68 -13.36 21.45
CA GLU A 353 7.04 -13.52 20.88
C GLU A 353 7.19 -14.62 19.81
N TYR A 354 6.13 -15.12 19.16
CA TYR A 354 6.26 -16.09 18.04
C TYR A 354 7.21 -17.28 18.35
N LEU A 355 7.24 -17.74 19.58
CA LEU A 355 8.05 -18.90 19.96
C LEU A 355 7.48 -20.21 19.37
N LEU A 356 6.26 -20.17 18.84
CA LEU A 356 5.54 -21.32 18.30
C LEU A 356 6.17 -21.96 17.07
N HIS A 357 6.76 -21.19 16.14
CA HIS A 357 7.32 -21.77 14.91
C HIS A 357 8.77 -22.27 15.04
N ARG A 358 9.48 -21.96 16.13
CA ARG A 358 10.88 -22.37 16.32
C ARG A 358 11.15 -23.24 17.55
N LEU A 359 10.17 -23.46 18.42
CA LEU A 359 10.41 -24.19 19.67
C LEU A 359 10.70 -25.68 19.52
N PHE A 360 10.39 -26.31 18.38
CA PHE A 360 10.38 -27.78 18.37
C PHE A 360 11.17 -28.41 17.22
N TYR A 361 12.47 -28.45 17.44
CA TYR A 361 13.34 -29.54 16.98
C TYR A 361 14.39 -29.81 18.08
N LEU A 362 13.97 -30.35 19.23
CA LEU A 362 14.88 -30.97 20.19
C LEU A 362 14.95 -32.47 19.88
N ARG A 363 15.74 -32.80 18.86
CA ARG A 363 16.00 -34.18 18.40
C ARG A 363 17.00 -34.94 19.29
N ASP A 364 17.13 -34.58 20.58
CA ASP A 364 18.11 -35.21 21.47
C ASP A 364 17.52 -36.27 22.42
N LYS A 365 16.18 -36.40 22.51
CA LYS A 365 15.53 -37.39 23.40
C LYS A 365 14.30 -38.09 22.83
N GLY A 366 14.08 -38.07 21.51
CA GLY A 366 13.04 -38.89 20.86
C GLY A 366 11.61 -38.37 20.94
N PHE A 367 11.39 -37.09 21.24
CA PHE A 367 10.06 -36.48 21.32
C PHE A 367 9.92 -35.29 20.36
N ILE A 368 8.77 -35.22 19.67
CA ILE A 368 8.32 -34.04 18.93
C ILE A 368 7.13 -33.47 19.71
N VAL A 369 7.20 -32.20 20.08
CA VAL A 369 6.05 -31.46 20.58
C VAL A 369 5.56 -30.59 19.43
N GLN A 370 4.40 -30.92 18.89
CA GLN A 370 3.78 -30.15 17.82
C GLN A 370 2.67 -29.30 18.43
N VAL A 371 2.69 -28.00 18.16
CA VAL A 371 1.52 -27.15 18.43
C VAL A 371 0.68 -27.12 17.17
N GLU A 372 -0.41 -27.87 17.18
CA GLU A 372 -1.42 -27.85 16.12
C GLU A 372 -2.55 -26.89 16.51
N ASN A 373 -2.84 -25.92 15.64
CA ASN A 373 -4.15 -25.28 15.63
C ASN A 373 -5.09 -26.25 14.88
N ASN A 374 -5.98 -26.94 15.60
CA ASN A 374 -6.88 -27.96 15.03
C ASN A 374 -8.03 -27.36 14.18
N HIS A 375 -7.74 -26.69 13.06
CA HIS A 375 -8.73 -26.42 12.02
C HIS A 375 -8.28 -27.03 10.67
N PRO A 376 -9.07 -27.93 10.04
CA PRO A 376 -8.57 -28.74 8.91
C PRO A 376 -8.40 -27.97 7.60
N TYR A 377 -9.03 -26.81 7.43
CA TYR A 377 -8.82 -25.93 6.28
C TYR A 377 -9.06 -24.49 6.76
N SER A 378 -8.19 -23.55 6.38
CA SER A 378 -8.22 -22.11 6.69
C SER A 378 -7.66 -21.67 8.06
N TRP A 379 -6.73 -20.70 8.00
CA TRP A 379 -6.33 -19.81 9.09
C TRP A 379 -7.50 -18.88 9.46
N LYS A 380 -8.58 -19.44 10.00
CA LYS A 380 -9.66 -18.67 10.63
C LYS A 380 -9.51 -18.77 12.15
N LEU A 381 -9.31 -17.62 12.79
CA LEU A 381 -9.54 -17.47 14.22
C LEU A 381 -11.02 -17.76 14.53
N PRO A 382 -11.34 -18.53 15.58
CA PRO A 382 -12.72 -18.84 15.92
C PRO A 382 -13.46 -17.60 16.41
N SER A 383 -14.75 -17.53 16.06
CA SER A 383 -15.73 -16.60 16.60
C SER A 383 -15.89 -16.81 18.11
N SER A 384 -15.34 -15.88 18.90
CA SER A 384 -15.73 -15.39 20.23
C SER A 384 -16.40 -16.30 21.28
N SER A 385 -16.30 -17.62 21.22
CA SER A 385 -16.78 -18.50 22.29
C SER A 385 -15.99 -19.81 22.45
N ASP A 386 -14.99 -20.07 21.61
CA ASP A 386 -14.14 -21.25 21.75
C ASP A 386 -12.66 -20.80 21.84
N PRO A 387 -12.00 -20.90 23.00
CA PRO A 387 -10.59 -20.55 23.13
C PRO A 387 -9.80 -21.49 22.20
N ALA A 388 -9.00 -20.93 21.30
CA ALA A 388 -8.12 -21.69 20.41
C ALA A 388 -7.51 -22.89 21.16
N LYS A 389 -7.91 -24.11 20.78
CA LYS A 389 -7.38 -25.36 21.34
C LYS A 389 -5.96 -25.54 20.84
N LEU A 390 -5.04 -24.85 21.48
CA LEU A 390 -3.61 -25.04 21.33
C LEU A 390 -3.33 -26.42 21.89
N THR A 391 -3.13 -27.39 21.00
CA THR A 391 -2.97 -28.80 21.34
C THR A 391 -1.49 -29.11 21.28
N LEU A 392 -0.87 -29.34 22.45
CA LEU A 392 0.50 -29.88 22.51
C LEU A 392 0.44 -31.39 22.35
N LYS A 393 0.87 -31.92 21.20
CA LYS A 393 0.99 -33.38 20.98
C LYS A 393 2.40 -33.87 21.22
N LEU A 394 2.53 -34.89 22.05
CA LEU A 394 3.76 -35.65 22.27
C LEU A 394 3.75 -36.88 21.36
N GLN A 395 4.49 -36.84 20.25
CA GLN A 395 4.67 -38.03 19.42
C GLN A 395 5.92 -38.80 19.88
N LYS A 396 5.72 -40.05 20.33
CA LYS A 396 6.81 -41.03 20.49
C LYS A 396 7.27 -41.46 19.11
N ASN A 397 8.53 -41.23 18.79
CA ASN A 397 9.11 -41.64 17.52
C ASN A 397 9.43 -43.14 17.58
N TYR A 398 8.47 -44.00 17.20
CA TYR A 398 8.75 -45.41 16.93
C TYR A 398 9.33 -45.56 15.52
N GLY A 399 10.63 -45.29 15.39
CA GLY A 399 11.53 -45.96 14.45
C GLY A 399 11.39 -45.70 12.94
N LYS A 400 12.56 -45.44 12.34
CA LYS A 400 12.94 -45.65 10.92
C LYS A 400 12.30 -44.72 9.88
N ASN A 401 13.04 -43.67 9.56
CA ASN A 401 13.47 -43.47 8.17
C ASN A 401 14.87 -42.85 8.15
N SER A 402 15.80 -43.65 7.67
CA SER A 402 17.15 -43.29 7.24
C SER A 402 17.06 -42.19 6.17
N PHE A 403 17.39 -40.95 6.54
CA PHE A 403 17.88 -39.98 5.58
C PHE A 403 19.41 -40.04 5.63
N ASN A 404 19.98 -40.77 4.67
CA ASN A 404 21.36 -40.60 4.29
C ASN A 404 21.56 -39.15 3.85
N SER A 405 22.38 -38.41 4.58
CA SER A 405 23.09 -37.26 4.02
C SER A 405 24.56 -37.42 4.38
N SER A 406 25.26 -38.16 3.52
CA SER A 406 26.66 -37.95 3.24
C SER A 406 26.84 -36.48 2.84
N TYR A 407 27.53 -35.71 3.67
CA TYR A 407 28.26 -34.55 3.22
C TYR A 407 29.71 -34.76 3.65
N ASP A 408 30.49 -35.23 2.68
CA ASP A 408 31.94 -35.16 2.68
C ASP A 408 32.39 -33.69 2.60
N SER A 409 33.56 -33.45 3.21
CA SER A 409 34.40 -32.24 3.29
C SER A 409 33.91 -31.06 4.14
#